data_AF-A0AAE7AK89-F1
#
_entry.id   AF-A0AAE7AK89-F1
#
_cell.length_a   1.000
_cell.length_b   1.000
_cell.length_c   1.000
_cell.angle_alpha   90.00
_cell.angle_beta   90.00
_cell.angle_gamma   90.00
#
_symmetry.space_group_name_H-M   'P 1'
#
loop_
_entity.id
_entity.type
_entity.pdbx_description
1 polymer ?
#
loop_
_entity_poly.entity_id
_entity_poly.type
_entity_poly.pdbx_seq_one_letter_code
_entity_poly.pdbx_strand_id
1 'polypeptide(L)'
;MSKTKADKQHLSDVASLGCVACRNAGLGPSLAEIHHVRSGAGMAQRAAHTQVLPLCPRHHRACYPTGFHAAPKSWQQEHGSEEALLEQVAREVTELRKNTIGRAA
;
A
#
# COMPACT_ATOMS: atom_id res chain seq x y z
N MET A 1 20.82 -0.91 1.98
CA MET A 1 20.17 -0.80 3.29
C MET A 1 19.48 -2.13 3.58
N SER A 2 19.88 -2.83 4.64
CA SER A 2 19.19 -4.04 5.10
C SER A 2 17.91 -3.63 5.81
N LYS A 3 16.79 -4.34 5.58
CA LYS A 3 15.50 -4.06 6.24
C LYS A 3 15.61 -4.25 7.75
N THR A 4 15.32 -3.21 8.52
CA THR A 4 15.25 -3.29 9.98
C THR A 4 14.06 -4.14 10.43
N LYS A 5 14.01 -4.53 11.72
CA LYS A 5 12.82 -5.19 12.28
C LYS A 5 11.58 -4.29 12.18
N ALA A 6 11.75 -2.98 12.39
CA ALA A 6 10.67 -2.00 12.28
C ALA A 6 10.14 -1.91 10.84
N ASP A 7 11.01 -1.94 9.84
CA ASP A 7 10.60 -1.96 8.42
C ASP A 7 9.80 -3.22 8.11
N LYS A 8 10.26 -4.39 8.56
CA LYS A 8 9.54 -5.66 8.34
C LYS A 8 8.15 -5.62 8.98
N GLN A 9 8.04 -5.10 10.21
CA GLN A 9 6.75 -4.96 10.88
C GLN A 9 5.83 -4.00 10.12
N HIS A 10 6.33 -2.83 9.71
CA HIS A 10 5.55 -1.87 8.95
C HIS A 10 5.04 -2.46 7.63
N LEU A 11 5.89 -3.14 6.86
CA LEU A 11 5.48 -3.82 5.63
C LEU A 11 4.44 -4.91 5.90
N SER A 12 4.56 -5.65 7.01
CA SER A 12 3.57 -6.64 7.43
C SER A 12 2.23 -6.00 7.79
N ASP A 13 2.25 -4.91 8.55
CA ASP A 13 1.05 -4.15 8.93
C ASP A 13 0.33 -3.64 7.67
N VAL A 14 1.07 -3.03 6.74
CA VAL A 14 0.54 -2.54 5.46
C VAL A 14 -0.09 -3.68 4.66
N ALA A 15 0.61 -4.79 4.47
CA ALA A 15 0.08 -5.94 3.74
C ALA A 15 -1.20 -6.50 4.38
N SER A 16 -1.28 -6.50 5.71
CA SER A 16 -2.44 -7.02 6.47
C SER A 16 -3.72 -6.20 6.26
N LEU A 17 -3.62 -4.93 5.87
CA LEU A 17 -4.79 -4.12 5.52
C LEU A 17 -5.51 -4.68 4.28
N GLY A 18 -4.80 -5.41 3.40
CA GLY A 18 -5.30 -5.87 2.11
C GLY A 18 -5.23 -4.82 1.01
N CYS A 19 -5.81 -5.05 -0.17
CA CYS A 19 -5.70 -4.10 -1.27
C CYS A 19 -6.49 -2.81 -1.02
N VAL A 20 -5.81 -1.65 -1.02
CA VAL A 20 -6.48 -0.35 -0.79
C VAL A 20 -7.54 -0.06 -1.86
N ALA A 21 -7.28 -0.36 -3.14
CA ALA A 21 -8.26 -0.18 -4.21
C ALA A 21 -9.49 -1.10 -4.04
N CYS A 22 -9.30 -2.37 -3.64
CA CYS A 22 -10.43 -3.27 -3.39
C CYS A 22 -11.27 -2.84 -2.18
N ARG A 23 -10.61 -2.39 -1.09
CA ARG A 23 -11.32 -1.88 0.09
C ARG A 23 -12.14 -0.65 -0.24
N ASN A 24 -11.56 0.32 -0.95
CA ASN A 24 -12.24 1.55 -1.33
C ASN A 24 -13.42 1.27 -2.27
N ALA A 25 -13.34 0.23 -3.10
CA ALA A 25 -14.44 -0.23 -3.95
C ALA A 25 -15.50 -1.10 -3.23
N GLY A 26 -15.38 -1.32 -1.91
CA GLY A 26 -16.32 -2.14 -1.13
C GLY A 26 -16.23 -3.65 -1.38
N LEU A 27 -15.16 -4.13 -2.03
CA LEU A 27 -14.96 -5.55 -2.37
C LEU A 27 -14.39 -6.39 -1.21
N GLY A 28 -14.15 -5.76 -0.07
CA GLY A 28 -13.54 -6.39 1.11
C GLY A 28 -12.01 -6.53 1.03
N PRO A 29 -11.40 -7.16 2.05
CA PRO A 29 -9.96 -7.35 2.09
C PRO A 29 -9.52 -8.44 1.11
N SER A 30 -8.41 -8.19 0.42
CA SER A 30 -7.74 -9.15 -0.47
C SER A 30 -6.27 -9.27 -0.12
N LEU A 31 -5.65 -10.42 -0.34
CA LEU A 31 -4.20 -10.57 -0.19
C LEU A 31 -3.46 -9.51 -1.01
N ALA A 32 -2.54 -8.81 -0.36
CA ALA A 32 -1.84 -7.67 -0.91
C ALA A 32 -0.32 -7.91 -1.00
N GLU A 33 0.24 -7.42 -2.09
CA GLU A 33 1.66 -7.26 -2.33
C GLU A 33 2.04 -5.81 -2.02
N ILE A 34 3.32 -5.61 -1.70
CA ILE A 34 3.87 -4.29 -1.41
C ILE A 34 4.22 -3.58 -2.71
N HIS A 35 3.47 -2.52 -3.01
CA HIS A 35 3.78 -1.55 -4.05
C HIS A 35 4.56 -0.39 -3.42
N HIS A 36 5.70 0.00 -4.00
CA HIS A 36 6.45 1.18 -3.53
C HIS A 36 6.02 2.39 -4.36
N VAL A 37 5.57 3.44 -3.68
CA VAL A 37 5.15 4.70 -4.30
C VAL A 37 6.33 5.31 -5.05
N ARG A 38 6.09 5.80 -6.27
CA ARG A 38 7.13 6.46 -7.08
C ARG A 38 7.05 7.99 -7.01
N SER A 39 5.87 8.53 -6.74
CA SER A 39 5.68 9.95 -6.49
C SER A 39 6.52 10.47 -5.32
N GLY A 40 7.15 11.64 -5.50
CA GLY A 40 7.88 12.35 -4.44
C GLY A 40 9.29 11.85 -4.12
N ALA A 41 9.74 10.73 -4.70
CA ALA A 41 11.15 10.34 -4.65
C ALA A 41 11.93 11.10 -5.73
N GLY A 42 12.97 11.84 -5.36
CA GLY A 42 13.85 12.49 -6.34
C GLY A 42 14.42 11.48 -7.34
N MET A 43 14.71 11.91 -8.58
CA MET A 43 15.35 11.07 -9.59
C MET A 43 16.60 10.38 -8.97
N ALA A 44 16.58 9.05 -8.88
CA ALA A 44 17.58 8.17 -8.25
C ALA A 44 17.42 7.81 -6.75
N GLN A 45 16.39 8.28 -6.04
CA GLN A 45 16.11 7.85 -4.67
C GLN A 45 15.19 6.61 -4.63
N ARG A 46 15.58 5.60 -3.85
CA ARG A 46 14.66 4.51 -3.51
C ARG A 46 13.61 5.06 -2.55
N ALA A 47 12.34 4.86 -2.85
CA ALA A 47 11.24 5.16 -1.94
C ALA A 47 11.49 4.47 -0.58
N ALA A 48 11.20 5.17 0.52
CA ALA A 48 11.36 4.61 1.84
C ALA A 48 10.46 3.38 2.02
N HIS A 49 10.85 2.44 2.89
CA HIS A 49 10.00 1.28 3.21
C HIS A 49 8.66 1.68 3.84
N THR A 50 8.52 2.93 4.26
CA THR A 50 7.29 3.55 4.76
C THR A 50 6.40 4.15 3.68
N GLN A 51 6.88 4.26 2.44
CA GLN A 51 6.15 4.81 1.30
C GLN A 51 5.62 3.69 0.40
N VAL A 52 4.70 2.90 0.95
CA VAL A 52 4.18 1.71 0.29
C VAL A 52 2.66 1.64 0.33
N LEU A 53 2.08 1.04 -0.70
CA LEU A 53 0.66 0.72 -0.80
C LEU A 53 0.47 -0.79 -0.80
N PRO A 54 -0.57 -1.31 -0.14
CA PRO A 54 -0.95 -2.71 -0.28
C PRO A 54 -1.86 -2.86 -1.50
N LEU A 55 -1.41 -3.60 -2.52
CA LEU A 55 -2.16 -3.85 -3.75
C LEU A 55 -2.28 -5.34 -4.04
N CYS A 56 -3.46 -5.84 -4.40
CA CYS A 56 -3.60 -7.23 -4.83
C CYS A 56 -2.90 -7.44 -6.18
N PRO A 57 -2.57 -8.69 -6.58
CA PRO A 57 -1.90 -8.95 -7.85
C PRO A 57 -2.59 -8.28 -9.05
N ARG A 58 -3.93 -8.26 -9.08
CA ARG A 58 -4.75 -7.63 -10.13
C ARG A 58 -4.63 -6.12 -10.21
N HIS A 59 -4.45 -5.44 -9.08
CA HIS A 59 -4.26 -3.98 -9.04
C HIS A 59 -2.78 -3.59 -9.00
N HIS A 60 -1.86 -4.53 -8.81
CA HIS A 60 -0.42 -4.25 -8.74
C HIS A 60 0.28 -4.47 -10.08
N ARG A 61 0.18 -5.68 -10.65
CA ARG A 61 1.11 -6.17 -11.68
C ARG A 61 0.72 -5.72 -13.09
N ALA A 62 1.72 -5.55 -13.96
CA ALA A 62 1.51 -5.10 -15.35
C ALA A 62 0.81 -6.12 -16.26
N CYS A 63 0.74 -7.39 -15.87
CA CYS A 63 0.04 -8.42 -16.65
C CYS A 63 -1.49 -8.33 -16.58
N TYR A 64 -2.03 -7.48 -15.70
CA TYR A 64 -3.46 -7.20 -15.62
C TYR A 64 -3.75 -5.81 -16.18
N PRO A 65 -4.81 -5.64 -16.99
CA PRO A 65 -5.19 -4.34 -17.54
C PRO A 65 -5.57 -3.33 -16.43
N THR A 66 -6.08 -3.84 -15.30
CA THR A 66 -6.40 -3.07 -14.09
C THR A 66 -5.20 -2.87 -13.15
N GLY A 67 -4.00 -3.29 -13.57
CA GLY A 67 -2.80 -3.21 -12.74
C GLY A 67 -2.16 -1.83 -12.79
N PHE A 68 -1.72 -1.32 -11.65
CA PHE A 68 -0.98 -0.06 -11.55
C PHE A 68 0.20 -0.03 -12.53
N HIS A 69 1.03 -1.09 -12.57
CA HIS A 69 2.19 -1.13 -13.47
C HIS A 69 1.82 -1.28 -14.95
N ALA A 70 0.57 -1.57 -15.30
CA ALA A 70 0.12 -1.58 -16.70
C ALA A 70 -0.24 -0.17 -17.18
N ALA A 71 -0.97 0.60 -16.37
CA ALA A 71 -1.42 1.94 -16.75
C ALA A 71 -1.50 2.90 -15.53
N PRO A 72 -0.36 3.39 -15.00
CA PRO A 72 -0.33 4.14 -13.73
C PRO A 72 -1.20 5.41 -13.72
N LYS A 73 -1.32 6.09 -14.87
CA LYS A 73 -2.08 7.33 -14.98
C LYS A 73 -3.59 7.09 -14.85
N SER A 74 -4.16 6.21 -15.67
CA SER A 74 -5.58 5.89 -15.61
C SER A 74 -5.94 5.18 -14.31
N TRP A 75 -5.06 4.31 -13.82
CA TRP A 75 -5.23 3.65 -12.52
C TRP A 75 -5.39 4.65 -11.38
N GLN A 76 -4.54 5.68 -11.33
CA GLN A 76 -4.64 6.72 -10.29
C GLN A 76 -5.86 7.64 -10.47
N GLN A 77 -6.33 7.84 -11.70
CA GLN A 77 -7.59 8.55 -11.94
C GLN A 77 -8.79 7.77 -11.42
N GLU A 78 -8.76 6.43 -11.53
CA GLU A 78 -9.84 5.55 -11.10
C GLU A 78 -9.84 5.31 -9.59
N HIS A 79 -8.67 5.07 -9.00
CA HIS A 79 -8.55 4.61 -7.60
C HIS A 79 -8.03 5.66 -6.62
N GLY A 80 -7.55 6.81 -7.12
CA GLY A 80 -6.87 7.84 -6.33
C GLY A 80 -5.36 7.88 -6.56
N SER A 81 -4.75 9.03 -6.30
CA SER A 81 -3.32 9.23 -6.51
C SER A 81 -2.49 8.44 -5.49
N GLU A 82 -1.23 8.12 -5.84
CA GLU A 82 -0.33 7.42 -4.92
C GLU A 82 -0.17 8.18 -3.58
N GLU A 83 -0.15 9.51 -3.60
CA GLU A 83 -0.02 10.35 -2.40
C GLU A 83 -1.26 10.26 -1.51
N ALA A 84 -2.45 10.40 -2.10
CA ALA A 84 -3.72 10.32 -1.35
C ALA A 84 -3.91 8.93 -0.72
N LEU A 85 -3.59 7.88 -1.47
CA LEU A 85 -3.65 6.50 -0.99
C LEU A 85 -2.58 6.21 0.06
N LEU A 86 -1.40 6.83 -0.05
CA LEU A 86 -0.34 6.66 0.94
C LEU A 86 -0.73 7.29 2.27
N GLU A 87 -1.30 8.49 2.26
CA GLU A 87 -1.84 9.12 3.46
C GLU A 87 -2.95 8.28 4.11
N GLN A 88 -3.85 7.71 3.30
CA GLN A 88 -4.88 6.79 3.78
C GLN A 88 -4.25 5.57 4.48
N VAL A 89 -3.31 4.88 3.82
CA VAL A 89 -2.63 3.70 4.36
C VAL A 89 -1.89 4.03 5.65
N ALA A 90 -1.22 5.19 5.74
CA ALA A 90 -0.53 5.61 6.95
C ALA A 90 -1.48 5.79 8.15
N ARG A 91 -2.66 6.39 7.92
CA ARG A 91 -3.72 6.49 8.95
C ARG A 91 -4.24 5.11 9.36
N GLU A 92 -4.53 4.24 8.40
CA GLU A 92 -5.06 2.90 8.66
C GLU A 92 -4.07 2.01 9.44
N VAL A 93 -2.77 2.08 9.12
CA VAL A 93 -1.72 1.38 9.90
C VAL A 93 -1.68 1.91 11.34
N THR A 94 -1.84 3.22 11.53
CA THR A 94 -1.87 3.83 12.87
C THR A 94 -3.04 3.29 13.68
N GLU A 95 -4.23 3.22 13.08
CA GLU A 95 -5.42 2.66 13.73
C GLU A 95 -5.29 1.14 13.98
N LEU A 96 -4.74 0.38 13.02
CA LEU A 96 -4.46 -1.05 13.20
C LEU A 96 -3.59 -1.31 14.43
N ARG A 97 -2.54 -0.51 14.61
CA ARG A 97 -1.62 -0.64 15.76
C ARG A 97 -2.30 -0.31 17.08
N LYS A 98 -3.13 0.74 17.13
CA LYS A 98 -3.93 1.07 18.33
C LYS A 98 -4.87 -0.08 18.71
N ASN A 99 -5.58 -0.62 17.73
CA ASN A 99 -6.57 -1.68 17.94
C ASN A 99 -5.93 -3.03 18.31
N THR A 100 -4.72 -3.30 17.84
CA THR A 100 -4.00 -4.54 18.16
C THR A 100 -3.41 -4.50 19.58
N ILE A 101 -2.95 -3.34 20.05
CA ILE A 101 -2.49 -3.16 21.44
C ILE A 101 -3.67 -3.34 22.42
N GLY A 102 -4.88 -2.90 22.04
CA GLY A 102 -6.09 -3.12 22.83
C GLY A 102 -6.64 -4.56 22.86
N ARG A 103 -6.07 -5.47 22.05
CA ARG A 103 -6.50 -6.88 21.96
C ARG A 103 -5.57 -7.85 22.70
N ALA A 104 -4.48 -7.35 23.25
CA ALA A 104 -3.59 -8.09 24.15
C ALA A 104 -4.09 -7.92 25.61
N ALA A 105 -5.19 -8.58 25.94
CA ALA A 105 -5.68 -8.81 27.30
C ALA A 105 -6.24 -10.23 27.38
#